data_AF-A0A7C3GKH1-F1
#
_entry.id   AF-A0A7C3GKH1-F1
#
_cell.length_a   1.000
_cell.length_b   1.000
_cell.length_c   1.000
_cell.angle_alpha   90.00
_cell.angle_beta   90.00
_cell.angle_gamma   90.00
#
_symmetry.space_group_name_H-M   'P 1'
#
loop_
_entity.id
_entity.type
_entity.pdbx_description
1 polymer ?
#
loop_
_entity_poly.entity_id
_entity_poly.type
_entity_poly.pdbx_seq_one_letter_code
_entity_poly.pdbx_strand_id
1 'polypeptide(L)'
;MKERLLELMPEFDLIQDADLRERTLQVWLAALERSGWTPDALLEMPFTLLINPCPANYIEHIRAVTLTAYRTALLFQEIYGERVPLNLDYLLAGGLLHDIGKLLEYETHDDGLTRQTPYGKLIRHPFSGAALAHEFGLPPEVQHIIAAHAGEGDKVKRTPEATLINKADFMSFET
;
A
#
# COMPACT_ATOMS: atom_id res chain seq x y z
N MET A 1 -13.56 13.42 0.50
CA MET A 1 -12.42 12.51 0.78
C MET A 1 -12.34 11.40 -0.26
N LYS A 2 -13.36 10.55 -0.40
CA LYS A 2 -13.36 9.44 -1.38
C LYS A 2 -13.11 9.88 -2.83
N GLU A 3 -13.83 10.88 -3.32
CA GLU A 3 -13.63 11.41 -4.69
C GLU A 3 -12.20 11.87 -4.91
N ARG A 4 -11.64 12.61 -3.95
CA ARG A 4 -10.25 13.07 -4.01
C ARG A 4 -9.25 11.92 -4.03
N LEU A 5 -9.50 10.82 -3.30
CA LEU A 5 -8.64 9.63 -3.38
C LEU A 5 -8.68 8.98 -4.77
N LEU A 6 -9.86 8.92 -5.41
CA LEU A 6 -10.00 8.38 -6.76
C LEU A 6 -9.31 9.25 -7.82
N GLU A 7 -9.31 10.59 -7.64
CA GLU A 7 -8.55 11.49 -8.49
C GLU A 7 -7.04 11.30 -8.32
N LEU A 8 -6.57 11.15 -7.08
CA LEU A 8 -5.15 10.99 -6.78
C LEU A 8 -4.62 9.63 -7.20
N MET A 9 -5.41 8.57 -7.01
CA MET A 9 -5.07 7.18 -7.30
C MET A 9 -6.16 6.53 -8.16
N PRO A 10 -6.23 6.84 -9.47
CA PRO A 10 -7.21 6.23 -10.37
C PRO A 10 -7.07 4.70 -10.49
N GLU A 11 -5.96 4.13 -9.99
CA GLU A 11 -5.69 2.70 -9.98
C GLU A 11 -6.74 1.89 -9.18
N PHE A 12 -7.55 2.50 -8.31
CA PHE A 12 -8.72 1.83 -7.73
C PHE A 12 -9.67 1.28 -8.80
N ASP A 13 -9.84 1.98 -9.93
CA ASP A 13 -10.75 1.58 -11.01
C ASP A 13 -10.24 0.36 -11.80
N LEU A 14 -8.96 -0.02 -11.61
CA LEU A 14 -8.41 -1.24 -12.19
C LEU A 14 -8.93 -2.49 -11.47
N ILE A 15 -9.36 -2.39 -10.21
CA ILE A 15 -9.99 -3.50 -9.47
C ILE A 15 -11.37 -3.76 -10.07
N GLN A 16 -11.56 -4.94 -10.67
CA GLN A 16 -12.78 -5.33 -11.36
C GLN A 16 -13.89 -5.77 -10.39
N ASP A 17 -13.53 -6.48 -9.32
CA ASP A 17 -14.44 -6.78 -8.23
C ASP A 17 -14.86 -5.49 -7.49
N ALA A 18 -16.11 -5.09 -7.71
CA ALA A 18 -16.67 -3.86 -7.15
C ALA A 18 -16.77 -3.87 -5.62
N ASP A 19 -16.99 -5.04 -5.00
CA ASP A 19 -17.06 -5.17 -3.53
C ASP A 19 -15.65 -5.09 -2.93
N LEU A 20 -14.66 -5.76 -3.55
CA LEU A 20 -13.26 -5.62 -3.12
C LEU A 20 -12.78 -4.16 -3.27
N ARG A 21 -13.10 -3.51 -4.39
CA ARG A 21 -12.75 -2.09 -4.63
C ARG A 21 -13.35 -1.19 -3.55
N GLU A 22 -14.64 -1.39 -3.23
CA GLU A 22 -15.29 -0.61 -2.18
C GLU A 22 -14.63 -0.82 -0.82
N ARG A 23 -14.36 -2.07 -0.43
CA ARG A 23 -13.69 -2.38 0.86
C ARG A 23 -12.28 -1.79 0.91
N THR A 24 -11.55 -1.81 -0.19
CA THR A 24 -10.22 -1.19 -0.29
C THR A 24 -10.30 0.32 -0.05
N LEU A 25 -11.32 1.00 -0.61
CA LEU A 25 -11.59 2.42 -0.34
C LEU A 25 -12.00 2.67 1.12
N GLN A 26 -12.82 1.79 1.71
CA GLN A 26 -13.22 1.92 3.12
C GLN A 26 -12.00 1.86 4.08
N VAL A 27 -11.04 0.98 3.80
CA VAL A 27 -9.77 0.92 4.56
C VAL A 27 -9.04 2.26 4.52
N TRP A 28 -8.94 2.88 3.33
CA TRP A 28 -8.34 4.20 3.18
C TRP A 28 -9.07 5.30 3.95
N LEU A 29 -10.41 5.34 3.85
CA LEU A 29 -11.22 6.33 4.55
C LEU A 29 -11.05 6.20 6.07
N ALA A 30 -11.05 4.97 6.60
CA ALA A 30 -10.86 4.72 8.01
C ALA A 30 -9.45 5.08 8.49
N ALA A 31 -8.42 4.79 7.69
CA ALA A 31 -7.05 5.17 8.02
C ALA A 31 -6.89 6.70 8.11
N LEU A 32 -7.42 7.44 7.14
CA LEU A 32 -7.42 8.90 7.12
C LEU A 32 -8.20 9.50 8.30
N GLU A 33 -9.38 8.96 8.61
CA GLU A 33 -10.20 9.41 9.73
C GLU A 33 -9.47 9.23 11.07
N ARG A 34 -8.83 8.07 11.28
CA ARG A 34 -8.12 7.74 12.53
C ARG A 34 -6.84 8.55 12.72
N SER A 35 -6.16 8.87 11.64
CA SER A 35 -4.88 9.59 11.68
C SER A 35 -5.03 11.10 11.61
N GLY A 36 -6.19 11.61 11.16
CA GLY A 36 -6.39 13.02 10.85
C GLY A 36 -5.70 13.49 9.56
N TRP A 37 -5.14 12.57 8.76
CA TRP A 37 -4.54 12.91 7.47
C TRP A 37 -5.63 13.30 6.47
N THR A 38 -5.34 14.28 5.62
CA THR A 38 -6.17 14.61 4.45
C THR A 38 -5.51 14.08 3.19
N PRO A 39 -6.26 13.76 2.12
CA PRO A 39 -5.68 13.32 0.86
C PRO A 39 -4.62 14.27 0.30
N ASP A 40 -4.83 15.59 0.42
CA ASP A 40 -3.87 16.59 -0.08
C ASP A 40 -2.61 16.66 0.79
N ALA A 41 -2.71 16.46 2.11
CA ALA A 41 -1.53 16.41 2.98
C ALA A 41 -0.61 15.21 2.66
N LEU A 42 -1.16 14.14 2.08
CA LEU A 42 -0.36 12.98 1.65
C LEU A 42 0.52 13.27 0.42
N LEU A 43 0.28 14.38 -0.30
CA LEU A 43 1.15 14.85 -1.39
C LEU A 43 2.46 15.47 -0.87
N GLU A 44 2.51 15.82 0.41
CA GLU A 44 3.71 16.35 1.08
C GLU A 44 4.35 15.32 2.01
N MET A 45 3.62 14.26 2.38
CA MET A 45 4.13 13.19 3.23
C MET A 45 5.21 12.38 2.47
N PRO A 46 6.43 12.22 3.00
CA PRO A 46 7.44 11.37 2.37
C PRO A 46 7.01 9.90 2.46
N PHE A 47 7.26 9.12 1.41
CA PHE A 47 6.93 7.68 1.46
C PHE A 47 7.81 6.93 2.48
N THR A 48 9.01 7.43 2.77
CA THR A 48 9.91 6.83 3.74
C THR A 48 10.65 7.87 4.58
N LEU A 49 10.92 7.53 5.84
CA LEU A 49 11.80 8.30 6.73
C LEU A 49 13.28 7.88 6.62
N LEU A 50 13.59 6.86 5.81
CA LEU A 50 14.94 6.31 5.66
C LEU A 50 15.81 7.07 4.64
N ILE A 51 15.19 7.88 3.77
CA ILE A 51 15.85 8.64 2.71
C ILE A 51 15.60 10.12 2.96
N ASN A 52 16.64 10.94 2.99
CA ASN A 52 16.54 12.38 3.21
C ASN A 52 17.52 13.17 2.30
N PRO A 53 17.03 14.06 1.41
CA PRO A 53 15.61 14.31 1.12
C PRO A 53 14.93 13.11 0.45
N CYS A 54 13.69 12.81 0.84
CA CYS A 54 12.89 11.75 0.22
C CYS A 54 12.49 12.18 -1.20
N PRO A 55 12.75 11.38 -2.26
CA PRO A 55 12.60 11.82 -3.65
C PRO A 55 11.15 11.84 -4.16
N ALA A 56 10.22 11.19 -3.45
CA ALA A 56 8.82 11.09 -3.83
C ALA A 56 7.90 11.20 -2.61
N ASN A 57 6.66 11.63 -2.83
CA ASN A 57 5.64 11.61 -1.79
C ASN A 57 4.95 10.24 -1.67
N TYR A 58 4.15 10.10 -0.62
CA TYR A 58 3.45 8.87 -0.28
C TYR A 58 2.50 8.42 -1.39
N ILE A 59 1.71 9.31 -1.98
CA ILE A 59 0.77 8.98 -3.07
C ILE A 59 1.52 8.50 -4.33
N GLU A 60 2.58 9.22 -4.72
CA GLU A 60 3.43 8.84 -5.86
C GLU A 60 4.00 7.44 -5.68
N HIS A 61 4.50 7.12 -4.48
CA HIS A 61 5.05 5.82 -4.16
C HIS A 61 4.01 4.70 -4.22
N ILE A 62 2.84 4.85 -3.59
CA ILE A 62 1.75 3.86 -3.67
C ILE A 62 1.42 3.53 -5.12
N ARG A 63 1.29 4.56 -5.97
CA ARG A 63 0.98 4.39 -7.39
C ARG A 63 2.11 3.73 -8.15
N ALA A 64 3.36 4.13 -7.91
CA ALA A 64 4.52 3.55 -8.57
C ALA A 64 4.66 2.06 -8.26
N VAL A 65 4.51 1.67 -6.99
CA VAL A 65 4.54 0.26 -6.55
C VAL A 65 3.40 -0.53 -7.19
N THR A 66 2.17 -0.02 -7.08
CA THR A 66 0.97 -0.69 -7.60
C THR A 66 1.05 -0.91 -9.11
N LEU A 67 1.38 0.14 -9.88
CA LEU A 67 1.46 0.07 -11.34
C LEU A 67 2.63 -0.79 -11.82
N THR A 68 3.76 -0.76 -11.12
CA THR A 68 4.91 -1.60 -11.46
C THR A 68 4.55 -3.07 -11.29
N ALA A 69 4.01 -3.45 -10.14
CA ALA A 69 3.57 -4.82 -9.90
C ALA A 69 2.47 -5.25 -10.88
N TYR A 70 1.50 -4.38 -11.16
CA TYR A 70 0.40 -4.67 -12.09
C TYR A 70 0.92 -4.93 -13.52
N ARG A 71 1.81 -4.08 -14.03
CA ARG A 71 2.41 -4.25 -15.36
C ARG A 71 3.28 -5.51 -15.43
N THR A 72 4.01 -5.84 -14.36
CA THR A 72 4.74 -7.11 -14.28
C THR A 72 3.80 -8.31 -14.27
N ALA A 73 2.67 -8.23 -13.56
CA ALA A 73 1.67 -9.30 -13.52
C ALA A 73 1.05 -9.54 -14.91
N LEU A 74 0.73 -8.48 -15.66
CA LEU A 74 0.24 -8.62 -17.04
C LEU A 74 1.29 -9.29 -17.95
N LEU A 75 2.55 -8.91 -17.84
CA LEU A 75 3.64 -9.54 -18.58
C LEU A 75 3.81 -11.02 -18.20
N PHE A 76 3.64 -11.36 -16.92
CA PHE A 76 3.68 -12.73 -16.45
C PHE A 76 2.52 -13.56 -17.02
N GLN A 77 1.32 -13.00 -17.10
CA GLN A 77 0.19 -13.65 -17.75
C GLN A 77 0.45 -13.88 -19.25
N GLU A 78 1.05 -12.90 -19.95
CA GLU A 78 1.41 -13.02 -21.37
C GLU A 78 2.45 -14.13 -21.62
N ILE A 79 3.54 -14.14 -20.84
CA ILE A 79 4.69 -15.03 -21.08
C ILE A 79 4.50 -16.40 -20.42
N TYR A 80 4.02 -16.42 -19.18
CA TYR A 80 3.93 -17.63 -18.35
C TYR A 80 2.52 -18.24 -18.35
N GLY A 81 1.47 -17.43 -18.47
CA GLY A 81 0.08 -17.88 -18.42
C GLY A 81 -0.24 -18.64 -17.13
N GLU A 82 -1.02 -19.71 -17.23
CA GLU A 82 -1.47 -20.54 -16.09
C GLU A 82 -0.35 -21.20 -15.28
N ARG A 83 0.91 -21.17 -15.75
CA ARG A 83 2.05 -21.67 -14.98
C ARG A 83 2.36 -20.78 -13.76
N VAL A 84 1.97 -19.51 -13.81
CA VAL A 84 2.10 -18.56 -12.71
C VAL A 84 0.75 -17.83 -12.58
N PRO A 85 -0.26 -18.46 -11.96
CA PRO A 85 -1.56 -17.83 -11.79
C PRO A 85 -1.43 -16.64 -10.83
N LEU A 86 -2.04 -15.52 -11.21
CA LEU A 86 -2.04 -14.27 -10.44
C LEU A 86 -3.46 -13.73 -10.38
N ASN A 87 -3.91 -13.35 -9.19
CA ASN A 87 -5.15 -12.61 -9.02
C ASN A 87 -4.87 -11.10 -9.09
N LEU A 88 -5.24 -10.48 -10.22
CA LEU A 88 -4.97 -9.05 -10.47
C LEU A 88 -5.71 -8.13 -9.50
N ASP A 89 -6.95 -8.47 -9.13
CA ASP A 89 -7.73 -7.67 -8.19
C ASP A 89 -7.11 -7.68 -6.78
N TYR A 90 -6.60 -8.84 -6.34
CA TYR A 90 -5.91 -8.94 -5.05
C TYR A 90 -4.55 -8.26 -5.07
N LEU A 91 -3.81 -8.36 -6.18
CA LEU A 91 -2.56 -7.64 -6.39
C LEU A 91 -2.78 -6.11 -6.34
N LEU A 92 -3.81 -5.60 -7.03
CA LEU A 92 -4.14 -4.17 -7.05
C LEU A 92 -4.59 -3.68 -5.67
N ALA A 93 -5.50 -4.39 -5.00
CA ALA A 93 -5.93 -4.05 -3.65
C ALA A 93 -4.74 -4.08 -2.67
N GLY A 94 -3.89 -5.11 -2.76
CA GLY A 94 -2.67 -5.23 -1.96
C GLY A 94 -1.67 -4.11 -2.23
N GLY A 95 -1.47 -3.71 -3.49
CA GLY A 95 -0.60 -2.59 -3.85
C GLY A 95 -1.11 -1.24 -3.36
N LEU A 96 -2.42 -0.99 -3.47
CA LEU A 96 -3.03 0.25 -2.96
C LEU A 96 -3.03 0.32 -1.42
N LEU A 97 -2.84 -0.80 -0.73
CA LEU A 97 -2.91 -0.89 0.72
C LEU A 97 -1.61 -1.29 1.41
N HIS A 98 -0.55 -1.68 0.68
CA HIS A 98 0.65 -2.28 1.28
C HIS A 98 1.23 -1.41 2.42
N ASP A 99 1.18 -0.11 2.21
CA ASP A 99 1.75 0.90 3.09
C ASP A 99 0.70 1.67 3.93
N ILE A 100 -0.58 1.28 3.88
CA ILE A 100 -1.69 2.05 4.49
C ILE A 100 -1.50 2.27 6.00
N GLY A 101 -0.79 1.36 6.68
CA GLY A 101 -0.45 1.48 8.08
C GLY A 101 0.44 2.69 8.39
N LYS A 102 1.14 3.28 7.41
CA LYS A 102 1.97 4.48 7.59
C LYS A 102 1.16 5.70 7.99
N LEU A 103 -0.14 5.76 7.64
CA LEU A 103 -1.02 6.82 8.11
C LEU A 103 -1.17 6.80 9.64
N LEU A 104 -1.08 5.63 10.27
CA LEU A 104 -1.08 5.49 11.73
C LEU A 104 0.34 5.55 12.32
N GLU A 105 1.35 5.22 11.52
CA GLU A 105 2.75 5.23 11.92
C GLU A 105 3.34 6.64 11.96
N TYR A 106 2.95 7.53 11.04
CA TYR A 106 3.56 8.84 10.84
C TYR A 106 2.64 10.01 11.21
N GLU A 107 3.24 11.11 11.67
CA GLU A 107 2.61 12.40 11.91
C GLU A 107 3.51 13.55 11.44
N THR A 108 2.90 14.68 11.08
CA THR A 108 3.61 15.95 10.83
C THR A 108 3.62 16.76 12.12
N HIS A 109 4.81 17.24 12.50
CA HIS A 109 5.00 18.12 13.66
C HIS A 109 4.92 19.60 13.28
N ASP A 110 4.84 20.47 14.29
CA ASP A 110 4.78 21.94 14.14
C ASP A 110 5.94 22.55 13.34
N ASP A 111 7.08 21.85 13.27
CA ASP A 111 8.24 22.26 12.47
C ASP A 111 8.16 21.81 11.00
N GLY A 112 7.04 21.22 10.58
CA GLY A 112 6.79 20.73 9.23
C GLY A 112 7.45 19.38 8.92
N LEU A 113 8.16 18.77 9.87
CA LEU A 113 8.85 17.49 9.64
C LEU A 113 7.96 16.29 10.02
N THR A 114 7.97 15.27 9.16
CA THR A 114 7.29 14.00 9.40
C THR A 114 8.12 13.10 10.30
N ARG A 115 7.49 12.50 11.33
CA ARG A 115 8.13 11.56 12.27
C ARG A 115 7.18 10.44 12.65
N GLN A 116 7.70 9.42 13.32
CA GLN A 116 6.88 8.34 13.86
C GLN A 116 6.07 8.77 15.08
N THR A 117 4.78 8.43 15.08
CA THR A 117 3.88 8.53 16.23
C THR A 117 4.32 7.62 17.38
N PRO A 118 3.85 7.84 18.63
CA PRO A 118 4.05 6.90 19.72
C PRO A 118 3.53 5.48 19.39
N TYR A 119 2.43 5.38 18.63
CA TYR A 119 1.90 4.12 18.14
C TYR A 119 2.85 3.47 17.13
N GLY A 120 3.34 4.24 16.17
CA GLY A 120 4.24 3.78 15.11
C GLY A 120 5.59 3.27 15.60
N LYS A 121 6.07 3.80 16.74
CA LYS A 121 7.27 3.28 17.43
C LYS A 121 7.08 1.88 18.01
N LEU A 122 5.84 1.43 18.21
CA LEU A 122 5.50 0.13 18.77
C LEU A 122 4.98 -0.84 17.72
N ILE A 123 4.12 -0.36 16.81
CA ILE A 123 3.43 -1.16 15.80
C ILE A 123 3.77 -0.62 14.41
N ARG A 124 4.55 -1.39 13.66
CA ARG A 124 4.95 -1.05 12.28
C ARG A 124 3.78 -1.15 11.30
N HIS A 125 3.87 -0.39 10.21
CA HIS A 125 2.87 -0.26 9.18
C HIS A 125 2.38 -1.57 8.54
N PRO A 126 3.18 -2.65 8.37
CA PRO A 126 2.65 -3.89 7.82
C PRO A 126 1.62 -4.54 8.75
N PHE A 127 1.83 -4.46 10.07
CA PHE A 127 0.91 -5.02 11.06
C PHE A 127 -0.37 -4.19 11.18
N SER A 128 -0.23 -2.86 11.31
CA SER A 128 -1.40 -1.97 11.42
C SER A 128 -2.21 -1.94 10.13
N GLY A 129 -1.56 -1.99 8.96
CA GLY A 129 -2.22 -2.09 7.67
C GLY A 129 -2.98 -3.41 7.49
N ALA A 130 -2.38 -4.54 7.86
CA ALA A 130 -3.07 -5.83 7.80
C ALA A 130 -4.27 -5.90 8.78
N ALA A 131 -4.14 -5.31 9.96
CA ALA A 131 -5.24 -5.20 10.92
C ALA A 131 -6.41 -4.36 10.38
N LEU A 132 -6.12 -3.23 9.74
CA LEU A 132 -7.14 -2.42 9.05
C LEU A 132 -7.82 -3.22 7.93
N ALA A 133 -7.05 -3.91 7.08
CA ALA A 133 -7.60 -4.74 6.01
C ALA A 133 -8.51 -5.86 6.56
N HIS A 134 -8.12 -6.49 7.65
CA HIS A 134 -8.94 -7.48 8.34
C HIS A 134 -10.27 -6.89 8.84
N GLU A 135 -10.22 -5.71 9.47
CA GLU A 135 -11.39 -5.03 10.03
C GLU A 135 -12.48 -4.77 8.97
N PHE A 136 -12.09 -4.40 7.76
CA PHE A 136 -13.01 -4.15 6.64
C PHE A 136 -13.29 -5.39 5.78
N GLY A 137 -12.93 -6.58 6.28
CA GLY A 137 -13.29 -7.85 5.66
C GLY A 137 -12.60 -8.12 4.31
N LEU A 138 -11.39 -7.59 4.11
CA LEU A 138 -10.58 -7.96 2.95
C LEU A 138 -10.11 -9.42 3.09
N PRO A 139 -9.93 -10.15 1.99
CA PRO A 139 -9.53 -11.55 2.05
C PRO A 139 -8.10 -11.73 2.63
N PRO A 140 -7.79 -12.87 3.26
CA PRO A 140 -6.48 -13.14 3.83
C PRO A 140 -5.31 -12.97 2.85
N GLU A 141 -5.52 -13.18 1.56
CA GLU A 141 -4.54 -12.97 0.50
C GLU A 141 -4.11 -11.51 0.40
N VAL A 142 -5.06 -10.56 0.48
CA VAL A 142 -4.74 -9.13 0.49
C VAL A 142 -4.09 -8.73 1.81
N GLN A 143 -4.58 -9.25 2.94
CA GLN A 143 -3.94 -9.05 4.25
C GLN A 143 -2.49 -9.55 4.25
N HIS A 144 -2.21 -10.70 3.60
CA HIS A 144 -0.88 -11.27 3.47
C HIS A 144 0.04 -10.42 2.61
N ILE A 145 -0.45 -9.87 1.50
CA ILE A 145 0.31 -8.91 0.69
C ILE A 145 0.76 -7.73 1.57
N ILE A 146 -0.15 -7.15 2.34
CA ILE A 146 0.16 -6.02 3.23
C ILE A 146 1.14 -6.44 4.33
N ALA A 147 0.87 -7.54 5.04
CA ALA A 147 1.72 -8.00 6.15
C ALA A 147 3.13 -8.41 5.71
N ALA A 148 3.29 -8.91 4.48
CA ALA A 148 4.53 -9.49 3.98
C ALA A 148 5.26 -8.64 2.94
N HIS A 149 4.79 -7.44 2.57
CA HIS A 149 5.48 -6.63 1.56
C HIS A 149 6.85 -6.13 2.04
N ALA A 150 7.00 -5.84 3.35
CA ALA A 150 8.24 -5.33 3.94
C ALA A 150 9.11 -6.46 4.54
N GLY A 151 10.06 -6.11 5.41
CA GLY A 151 10.99 -7.04 6.06
C GLY A 151 10.32 -8.13 6.92
N GLU A 152 9.12 -7.88 7.44
CA GLU A 152 8.26 -8.89 8.09
C GLU A 152 8.05 -10.12 7.21
N GLY A 153 7.92 -9.89 5.91
CA GLY A 153 7.74 -10.93 4.90
C GLY A 153 8.92 -11.89 4.78
N ASP A 154 10.10 -11.55 5.28
CA ASP A 154 11.28 -12.43 5.23
C ASP A 154 11.18 -13.61 6.21
N LYS A 155 10.17 -13.58 7.09
CA LYS A 155 9.86 -14.67 8.03
C LYS A 155 8.75 -15.60 7.53
N VAL A 156 8.16 -15.31 6.37
CA VAL A 156 7.07 -16.10 5.79
C VAL A 156 7.29 -16.35 4.30
N LYS A 157 6.54 -17.30 3.73
CA LYS A 157 6.52 -17.48 2.27
C LYS A 157 5.55 -16.48 1.65
N ARG A 158 6.07 -15.50 0.90
CA ARG A 158 5.25 -14.56 0.11
C ARG A 158 4.47 -15.33 -0.95
N THR A 159 3.21 -14.94 -1.17
CA THR A 159 2.47 -15.35 -2.38
C THR A 159 3.13 -14.72 -3.61
N PRO A 160 2.82 -15.20 -4.83
CA PRO A 160 3.27 -14.53 -6.06
C PRO A 160 2.96 -13.03 -6.08
N GLU A 161 1.73 -12.64 -5.71
CA GLU A 161 1.29 -11.24 -5.64
C GLU A 161 2.09 -10.45 -4.60
N ALA A 162 2.26 -11.00 -3.40
CA ALA A 162 3.04 -10.36 -2.34
C ALA A 162 4.53 -10.22 -2.73
N THR A 163 5.05 -11.16 -3.52
CA THR A 163 6.41 -11.09 -4.07
C THR A 163 6.52 -9.94 -5.06
N LEU A 164 5.56 -9.78 -5.98
CA LEU A 164 5.56 -8.67 -6.94
C LEU A 164 5.48 -7.31 -6.23
N ILE A 165 4.61 -7.17 -5.23
CA ILE A 165 4.53 -5.94 -4.43
C ILE A 165 5.82 -5.68 -3.65
N ASN A 166 6.40 -6.67 -2.97
CA ASN A 166 7.70 -6.52 -2.30
C ASN A 166 8.80 -6.05 -3.25
N LYS A 167 8.90 -6.65 -4.45
CA LYS A 167 9.95 -6.28 -5.41
C LYS A 167 9.70 -4.91 -6.02
N ALA A 168 8.44 -4.57 -6.32
CA ALA A 168 8.07 -3.23 -6.78
C ALA A 168 8.38 -2.14 -5.75
N ASP A 169 8.09 -2.40 -4.48
CA ASP A 169 8.38 -1.51 -3.35
C ASP A 169 9.89 -1.27 -3.19
N PHE A 170 10.67 -2.35 -3.04
CA PHE A 170 12.11 -2.24 -2.78
C PHE A 170 12.91 -1.62 -3.92
N MET A 171 12.44 -1.73 -5.18
CA MET A 171 13.05 -0.99 -6.28
C MET A 171 13.06 0.52 -6.04
N SER A 172 12.08 1.08 -5.32
CA SER A 172 12.02 2.51 -4.98
C SER A 172 13.11 2.96 -3.98
N PHE A 173 13.75 2.01 -3.30
CA PHE A 173 14.81 2.26 -2.33
C PHE A 173 16.22 2.05 -2.91
N GLU A 174 16.33 1.51 -4.12
CA GLU A 174 17.60 1.17 -4.78
C GLU A 174 17.91 2.10 -5.98
N THR A 175 17.19 3.22 -6.10
CA THR A 175 17.36 4.23 -7.17
C THR A 175 18.32 5.36 -6.81
#